data_AF-A0A0U5G9B6-F1
#
_entry.id   AF-A0A0U5G9B6-F1
#
_cell.length_a   1.000
_cell.length_b   1.000
_cell.length_c   1.000
_cell.angle_alpha   90.00
_cell.angle_beta   90.00
_cell.angle_gamma   90.00
#
_symmetry.space_group_name_H-M   'P 1'
#
loop_
_entity.id
_entity.type
_entity.pdbx_description
1 polymer ?
#
loop_
_entity_poly.entity_id
_entity_poly.type
_entity_poly.pdbx_seq_one_letter_code
_entity_poly.pdbx_strand_id
1 'polypeptide(L)'
;MQLHMRFIVLMCHRSRCYGDAQTGLKSWLLDEGFEEVLQLPPGSPDFRVFFYLREDDHRSRIVCKAPRRGQPSEYFCLPLNLLEVVRNQPSCLQLCRRRRGGTELVMWANLKFSTIEDMVIFYCTFLALRSQDSGRPVEQIRDYELTHEEELFGSPILDDDYVHALRVYRDRITGAVRLQASVHKGEMKRAPVWTAFITEQVKTRGWIRMVGPKVILLRELRQTIFTSSDYTPPKTNRGQHRLEFSSPEDAEGFISTMAELAAEGGVVYIST
;
A
#
# COMPACT_ATOMS: atom_id res chain seq x y z
N MET A 1 -3.39 24.36 -26.95
CA MET A 1 -4.20 24.71 -25.76
C MET A 1 -3.65 23.94 -24.57
N GLN A 2 -2.75 24.57 -23.79
CA GLN A 2 -2.24 24.00 -22.54
C GLN A 2 -3.31 24.17 -21.45
N LEU A 3 -3.95 23.07 -21.06
CA LEU A 3 -4.81 23.03 -19.89
C LEU A 3 -3.92 23.15 -18.65
N HIS A 4 -3.93 24.34 -18.04
CA HIS A 4 -3.37 24.60 -16.71
C HIS A 4 -4.22 23.83 -15.68
N MET A 5 -3.80 22.61 -15.36
CA MET A 5 -4.35 21.84 -14.24
C MET A 5 -3.82 22.49 -12.95
N ARG A 6 -4.58 23.43 -12.39
CA ARG A 6 -4.28 24.03 -11.08
C ARG A 6 -4.51 22.98 -9.99
N PHE A 7 -3.52 22.13 -9.75
CA PHE A 7 -3.40 21.49 -8.44
C PHE A 7 -3.14 22.60 -7.43
N ILE A 8 -4.13 22.94 -6.62
CA ILE A 8 -3.84 23.66 -5.38
C ILE A 8 -3.02 22.67 -4.55
N VAL A 9 -1.70 22.85 -4.53
CA VAL A 9 -0.80 22.13 -3.64
C VAL A 9 -1.09 22.66 -2.23
N LEU A 10 -2.14 22.13 -1.60
CA LEU A 10 -2.40 22.37 -0.19
C LEU A 10 -1.22 21.80 0.59
N MET A 11 -0.55 22.64 1.38
CA MET A 11 0.45 22.16 2.33
C MET A 11 -0.20 21.21 3.34
N CYS A 12 0.24 19.95 3.38
CA CYS A 12 -0.27 18.96 4.31
C CYS A 12 0.32 19.18 5.71
N HIS A 13 -0.32 20.06 6.48
CA HIS A 13 0.03 20.25 7.88
C HIS A 13 -0.67 19.25 8.81
N ARG A 14 -1.86 18.78 8.44
CA ARG A 14 -2.71 17.88 9.23
C ARG A 14 -3.63 17.01 8.38
N SER A 15 -4.11 15.90 8.97
CA SER A 15 -5.17 15.09 8.39
C SER A 15 -6.52 15.81 8.45
N ARG A 16 -7.28 15.78 7.35
CA ARG A 16 -8.59 16.43 7.24
C ARG A 16 -9.45 15.76 6.18
N CYS A 17 -10.76 15.71 6.42
CA CYS A 17 -11.75 15.36 5.41
C CYS A 17 -12.49 16.63 4.95
N TYR A 18 -12.82 16.68 3.66
CA TYR A 18 -13.51 17.79 2.98
C TYR A 18 -14.85 17.34 2.38
N GLY A 19 -15.24 16.09 2.59
CA GLY A 19 -16.54 15.58 2.18
C GLY A 19 -17.68 16.07 3.08
N ASP A 20 -18.88 15.62 2.76
CA ASP A 20 -20.07 15.90 3.56
C ASP A 20 -20.16 14.95 4.77
N ALA A 21 -20.38 15.51 5.95
CA ALA A 21 -20.54 14.74 7.18
C ALA A 21 -21.87 13.97 7.16
N GLN A 22 -21.86 12.73 7.64
CA GLN A 22 -23.01 11.84 7.64
C GLN A 22 -23.46 11.53 9.08
N THR A 23 -24.72 11.80 9.38
CA THR A 23 -25.39 11.44 10.63
C THR A 23 -25.86 9.99 10.58
N GLY A 24 -25.80 9.27 11.70
CA GLY A 24 -26.27 7.87 11.78
C GLY A 24 -25.41 6.84 11.02
N LEU A 25 -24.25 7.23 10.48
CA LEU A 25 -23.42 6.40 9.61
C LEU A 25 -23.12 5.01 10.18
N LYS A 26 -22.80 4.90 11.48
CA LYS A 26 -22.47 3.61 12.10
C LYS A 26 -23.64 2.63 12.11
N SER A 27 -24.85 3.12 12.39
CA SER A 27 -26.06 2.29 12.32
C SER A 27 -26.28 1.84 10.89
N TRP A 28 -26.21 2.78 9.94
CA TRP A 28 -26.41 2.48 8.53
C TRP A 28 -25.41 1.44 7.99
N LEU A 29 -24.14 1.52 8.37
CA LEU A 29 -23.13 0.52 7.99
C LEU A 29 -23.51 -0.88 8.51
N LEU A 30 -23.91 -0.98 9.77
CA LEU A 30 -24.33 -2.25 10.37
C LEU A 30 -25.60 -2.79 9.69
N ASP A 31 -26.60 -1.94 9.48
CA ASP A 31 -27.88 -2.29 8.85
C ASP A 31 -27.69 -2.79 7.41
N GLU A 32 -26.65 -2.30 6.72
CA GLU A 32 -26.29 -2.69 5.35
C GLU A 32 -25.30 -3.86 5.26
N GLY A 33 -24.93 -4.46 6.39
CA GLY A 33 -24.05 -5.63 6.47
C GLY A 33 -22.55 -5.32 6.32
N PHE A 34 -22.12 -4.09 6.59
CA PHE A 34 -20.71 -3.74 6.61
C PHE A 34 -20.06 -4.01 7.97
N GLU A 35 -18.95 -4.73 7.95
CA GLU A 35 -18.11 -5.01 9.12
C GLU A 35 -16.83 -4.20 9.08
N GLU A 36 -16.36 -3.77 10.26
CA GLU A 36 -15.08 -3.06 10.39
C GLU A 36 -13.93 -4.06 10.28
N VAL A 37 -13.12 -3.95 9.22
CA VAL A 37 -12.00 -4.87 8.98
C VAL A 37 -10.66 -4.33 9.45
N LEU A 38 -10.49 -3.00 9.45
CA LEU A 38 -9.24 -2.39 9.86
C LEU A 38 -9.41 -0.94 10.30
N GLN A 39 -8.72 -0.57 11.38
CA GLN A 39 -8.51 0.80 11.79
C GLN A 39 -7.04 1.17 11.59
N LEU A 40 -6.77 2.22 10.81
CA LEU A 40 -5.43 2.77 10.65
C LEU A 40 -5.37 4.19 11.24
N PRO A 41 -4.44 4.47 12.18
CA PRO A 41 -4.22 5.83 12.64
C PRO A 41 -3.40 6.59 11.59
N PRO A 42 -3.94 7.63 10.94
CA PRO A 42 -3.05 8.63 10.38
C PRO A 42 -2.27 9.27 11.53
N GLY A 43 -1.15 9.94 11.25
CA GLY A 43 -0.20 10.49 12.23
C GLY A 43 -0.76 11.59 13.17
N SER A 44 -2.08 11.75 13.26
CA SER A 44 -2.78 12.62 14.19
C SER A 44 -3.57 11.78 15.21
N PRO A 45 -3.42 12.03 16.53
CA PRO A 45 -4.07 11.23 17.57
C PRO A 45 -5.60 11.34 17.56
N ASP A 46 -6.17 12.38 16.95
CA ASP A 46 -7.60 12.64 17.02
C ASP A 46 -8.35 12.29 15.72
N PHE A 47 -7.63 12.15 14.61
CA PHE A 47 -8.21 11.72 13.34
C PHE A 47 -8.05 10.20 13.19
N ARG A 48 -9.11 9.51 12.79
CA ARG A 48 -9.08 8.06 12.57
C ARG A 48 -9.65 7.71 11.21
N VAL A 49 -9.06 6.69 10.60
CA VAL A 49 -9.58 6.09 9.38
C VAL A 49 -9.93 4.64 9.65
N PHE A 50 -11.11 4.25 9.20
CA PHE A 50 -11.64 2.91 9.31
C PHE A 50 -11.95 2.39 7.91
N PHE A 51 -11.68 1.12 7.68
CA PHE A 51 -12.11 0.39 6.50
C PHE A 51 -13.23 -0.57 6.91
N TYR A 52 -14.28 -0.55 6.11
CA TYR A 52 -15.42 -1.45 6.24
C TYR A 52 -15.54 -2.31 4.99
N LEU A 53 -15.87 -3.59 5.17
CA LEU A 53 -16.10 -4.56 4.11
C LEU A 53 -17.47 -5.18 4.29
N ARG A 54 -18.16 -5.46 3.20
CA ARG A 54 -19.36 -6.29 3.18
C ARG A 54 -19.04 -7.59 2.49
N GLU A 55 -19.11 -8.71 3.22
CA GLU A 55 -18.70 -10.04 2.73
C GLU A 55 -19.50 -10.48 1.49
N ASP A 56 -20.81 -10.21 1.46
CA ASP A 56 -21.70 -10.70 0.40
C ASP A 56 -21.28 -10.27 -1.03
N ASP A 57 -20.76 -9.05 -1.16
CA ASP A 57 -20.37 -8.48 -2.46
C ASP A 57 -19.00 -7.79 -2.46
N HIS A 58 -18.21 -8.02 -1.40
CA HIS A 58 -16.86 -7.49 -1.20
C HIS A 58 -16.77 -5.97 -1.33
N ARG A 59 -17.90 -5.25 -1.18
CA ARG A 59 -17.88 -3.80 -1.28
C ARG A 59 -17.14 -3.22 -0.09
N SER A 60 -16.22 -2.31 -0.39
CA SER A 60 -15.37 -1.69 0.61
C SER A 60 -15.64 -0.19 0.73
N ARG A 61 -15.61 0.30 1.97
CA ARG A 61 -15.84 1.70 2.32
C ARG A 61 -14.73 2.21 3.22
N ILE A 62 -14.36 3.46 3.01
CA ILE A 62 -13.52 4.22 3.92
C ILE A 62 -14.38 5.16 4.75
N VAL A 63 -14.10 5.22 6.04
CA VAL A 63 -14.72 6.16 6.98
C VAL A 63 -13.64 6.99 7.65
N CYS A 64 -13.70 8.30 7.47
CA CYS A 64 -12.90 9.25 8.23
C CYS A 64 -13.70 9.72 9.45
N LYS A 65 -13.14 9.60 10.65
CA LYS A 65 -13.64 10.25 11.86
C LYS A 65 -12.79 11.49 12.12
N ALA A 66 -13.39 12.67 11.99
CA ALA A 66 -12.74 13.93 12.30
C ALA A 66 -13.19 14.45 13.68
N PRO A 67 -12.24 14.85 14.54
CA PRO A 67 -12.56 15.43 15.83
C PRO A 67 -13.14 16.85 15.65
N ARG A 68 -14.06 17.22 16.54
CA ARG A 68 -14.59 18.59 16.61
C ARG A 68 -14.50 19.09 18.04
N ARG A 69 -13.93 20.28 18.24
CA ARG A 69 -13.74 20.83 19.59
C ARG A 69 -15.09 21.07 20.26
N GLY A 70 -15.28 20.46 21.44
CA GLY A 70 -16.49 20.63 22.25
C GLY A 70 -17.76 20.02 21.63
N GLN A 71 -17.63 19.18 20.59
CA GLN A 71 -18.76 18.57 19.90
C GLN A 71 -18.46 17.10 19.58
N PRO A 72 -19.50 16.28 19.31
CA PRO A 72 -19.32 14.94 18.76
C PRO A 72 -18.48 14.96 17.48
N SER A 73 -17.70 13.89 17.27
CA SER A 73 -16.91 13.74 16.05
C SER A 73 -17.80 13.68 14.80
N GLU A 74 -17.31 14.25 13.71
CA GLU A 74 -17.93 14.14 12.40
C GLU A 74 -17.42 12.89 11.69
N TYR A 75 -18.29 12.23 10.94
CA TYR A 75 -17.97 11.02 10.19
C TYR A 75 -18.23 11.26 8.71
N PHE A 76 -17.30 10.81 7.88
CA PHE A 76 -17.36 10.96 6.43
C PHE A 76 -17.15 9.60 5.80
N CYS A 77 -18.03 9.17 4.89
CA CYS A 77 -17.92 7.87 4.24
C CYS A 77 -17.96 7.99 2.73
N LEU A 78 -17.08 7.25 2.06
CA LEU A 78 -17.18 6.95 0.64
C LEU A 78 -16.82 5.48 0.34
N PRO A 79 -17.39 4.89 -0.73
CA PRO A 79 -16.85 3.68 -1.34
C PRO A 79 -15.40 3.88 -1.82
N LEU A 80 -14.55 2.85 -1.68
CA LEU A 80 -13.15 2.94 -2.11
C LEU A 80 -13.01 3.11 -3.63
N ASN A 81 -13.88 2.47 -4.41
CA ASN A 81 -13.88 2.55 -5.88
C ASN A 81 -14.23 3.94 -6.46
N LEU A 82 -14.66 4.90 -5.62
CA LEU A 82 -14.86 6.29 -6.03
C LEU A 82 -13.63 7.19 -5.79
N LEU A 83 -12.57 6.64 -5.18
CA LEU A 83 -11.41 7.37 -4.74
C LEU A 83 -10.13 6.91 -5.46
N GLU A 84 -9.27 7.88 -5.72
CA GLU A 84 -7.91 7.73 -6.22
C GLU A 84 -6.95 8.30 -5.18
N VAL A 85 -5.85 7.60 -4.95
CA VAL A 85 -4.77 8.03 -4.05
C VAL A 85 -3.76 8.84 -4.85
N VAL A 86 -3.41 10.02 -4.36
CA VAL A 86 -2.37 10.87 -4.93
C VAL A 86 -1.38 11.25 -3.85
N ARG A 87 -0.09 10.98 -4.09
CA ARG A 87 0.99 11.42 -3.22
C ARG A 87 1.73 12.59 -3.87
N ASN A 88 1.36 13.80 -3.49
CA ASN A 88 2.02 15.03 -3.96
C ASN A 88 3.08 15.56 -2.98
N GLN A 89 3.12 15.01 -1.76
CA GLN A 89 4.00 15.46 -0.68
C GLN A 89 4.63 14.25 0.02
N PRO A 90 5.82 14.43 0.64
CA PRO A 90 6.61 13.33 1.21
C PRO A 90 5.85 12.39 2.15
N SER A 91 5.03 12.94 3.04
CA SER A 91 4.39 12.23 4.14
C SER A 91 2.86 12.28 4.10
N CYS A 92 2.29 12.56 2.93
CA CYS A 92 0.85 12.74 2.81
C CYS A 92 0.24 12.09 1.58
N LEU A 93 -0.94 11.50 1.81
CA LEU A 93 -1.80 10.96 0.76
C LEU A 93 -3.06 11.79 0.65
N GLN A 94 -3.38 12.18 -0.58
CA GLN A 94 -4.63 12.83 -0.93
C GLN A 94 -5.55 11.76 -1.49
N LEU A 95 -6.74 11.63 -0.90
CA LEU A 95 -7.81 10.82 -1.45
C LEU A 95 -8.70 11.74 -2.28
N CYS A 96 -8.73 11.50 -3.58
CA CYS A 96 -9.41 12.35 -4.54
C CYS A 96 -10.55 11.59 -5.20
N ARG A 97 -11.69 12.25 -5.37
CA ARG A 97 -12.82 11.76 -6.13
C ARG A 97 -12.81 12.38 -7.53
N ARG A 98 -13.06 11.58 -8.55
CA ARG A 98 -13.28 12.10 -9.91
C ARG A 98 -14.67 12.71 -10.05
N ARG A 99 -14.79 13.90 -10.64
CA ARG A 99 -16.10 14.49 -10.98
C ARG A 99 -16.78 13.69 -12.10
N ARG A 100 -18.12 13.65 -12.09
CA ARG A 100 -18.90 12.99 -13.15
C ARG A 100 -18.59 13.67 -14.49
N GLY A 101 -18.10 12.90 -15.47
CA GLY A 101 -17.88 13.36 -16.85
C GLY A 101 -16.58 14.13 -17.12
N GLY A 102 -15.63 14.18 -16.17
CA GLY A 102 -14.37 14.90 -16.34
C GLY A 102 -13.13 14.15 -15.86
N THR A 103 -11.95 14.71 -16.13
CA THR A 103 -10.64 14.27 -15.61
C THR A 103 -10.26 14.97 -14.30
N GLU A 104 -11.09 15.90 -13.84
CA GLU A 104 -10.83 16.69 -12.64
C GLU A 104 -10.97 15.83 -11.37
N LEU A 105 -9.89 15.84 -10.57
CA LEU A 105 -9.81 15.24 -9.26
C LEU A 105 -10.15 16.27 -8.18
N VAL A 106 -11.15 15.97 -7.36
CA VAL A 106 -11.55 16.78 -6.21
C VAL A 106 -11.10 16.08 -4.94
N MET A 107 -10.29 16.76 -4.14
CA MET A 107 -9.82 16.23 -2.87
C MET A 107 -10.99 15.97 -1.91
N TRP A 108 -11.11 14.72 -1.46
CA TRP A 108 -12.06 14.30 -0.43
C TRP A 108 -11.41 14.21 0.95
N ALA A 109 -10.18 13.73 1.02
CA ALA A 109 -9.40 13.74 2.26
C ALA A 109 -7.92 13.99 1.98
N ASN A 110 -7.25 14.55 2.97
CA ASN A 110 -5.80 14.66 3.02
C ASN A 110 -5.34 13.97 4.30
N LEU A 111 -4.48 12.97 4.19
CA LEU A 111 -4.02 12.14 5.30
C LEU A 111 -2.53 12.36 5.49
N LYS A 112 -2.14 12.79 6.68
CA LYS A 112 -0.75 12.95 7.10
C LYS A 112 -0.30 11.72 7.87
N PHE A 113 0.87 11.20 7.54
CA PHE A 113 1.47 10.06 8.20
C PHE A 113 2.75 10.47 8.93
N SER A 114 3.03 9.77 10.04
CA SER A 114 4.25 10.01 10.82
C SER A 114 5.45 9.30 10.21
N THR A 115 5.22 8.15 9.56
CA THR A 115 6.25 7.32 8.93
C THR A 115 5.85 6.97 7.49
N ILE A 116 6.86 6.65 6.67
CA ILE A 116 6.66 6.07 5.34
C ILE A 116 5.98 4.70 5.41
N GLU A 117 6.26 3.93 6.47
CA GLU A 117 5.69 2.60 6.69
C GLU A 117 4.18 2.66 6.87
N ASP A 118 3.68 3.54 7.77
CA ASP A 118 2.24 3.72 7.99
C ASP A 118 1.53 4.16 6.70
N MET A 119 2.17 5.04 5.93
CA MET A 119 1.62 5.56 4.69
C MET A 119 1.51 4.47 3.62
N VAL A 120 2.55 3.64 3.47
CA VAL A 120 2.54 2.51 2.53
C VAL A 120 1.55 1.44 2.97
N ILE A 121 1.48 1.11 4.26
CA ILE A 121 0.49 0.15 4.79
C ILE A 121 -0.93 0.63 4.49
N PHE A 122 -1.20 1.92 4.73
CA PHE A 122 -2.48 2.52 4.37
C PHE A 122 -2.77 2.39 2.87
N TYR A 123 -1.81 2.76 2.03
CA TYR A 123 -1.93 2.72 0.59
C TYR A 123 -2.18 1.29 0.07
N CYS A 124 -1.40 0.31 0.53
CA CYS A 124 -1.56 -1.08 0.12
C CYS A 124 -2.89 -1.67 0.59
N THR A 125 -3.32 -1.36 1.83
CA THR A 125 -4.65 -1.77 2.33
C THR A 125 -5.76 -1.19 1.45
N PHE A 126 -5.68 0.11 1.15
CA PHE A 126 -6.65 0.79 0.31
C PHE A 126 -6.75 0.13 -1.07
N LEU A 127 -5.60 -0.18 -1.70
CA LEU A 127 -5.58 -0.87 -2.99
C LEU A 127 -6.17 -2.27 -2.92
N ALA A 128 -5.75 -3.08 -1.93
CA ALA A 128 -6.21 -4.46 -1.79
C ALA A 128 -7.74 -4.54 -1.64
N LEU A 129 -8.32 -3.75 -0.72
CA LEU A 129 -9.76 -3.71 -0.49
C LEU A 129 -10.54 -3.14 -1.68
N ARG A 130 -9.97 -2.17 -2.41
CA ARG A 130 -10.61 -1.60 -3.61
C ARG A 130 -10.63 -2.59 -4.77
N SER A 131 -9.58 -3.39 -4.91
CA SER A 131 -9.45 -4.40 -5.96
C SER A 131 -10.41 -5.57 -5.81
N GLN A 132 -10.99 -5.78 -4.63
CA GLN A 132 -11.94 -6.85 -4.34
C GLN A 132 -13.41 -6.45 -4.61
N ASP A 133 -13.72 -5.18 -4.87
CA ASP A 133 -15.11 -4.70 -5.03
C ASP A 133 -15.76 -5.30 -6.30
N SER A 134 -16.62 -6.30 -6.10
CA SER A 134 -17.30 -7.04 -7.18
C SER A 134 -18.34 -6.22 -7.94
N GLY A 135 -18.85 -5.14 -7.35
CA GLY A 135 -19.94 -4.34 -7.91
C GLY A 135 -19.48 -3.38 -9.01
N ARG A 136 -18.20 -2.98 -9.00
CA ARG A 136 -17.55 -2.19 -10.05
C ARG A 136 -16.04 -2.47 -10.06
N PRO A 137 -15.60 -3.54 -10.74
CA PRO A 137 -14.18 -3.77 -10.96
C PRO A 137 -13.57 -2.49 -11.55
N VAL A 138 -12.54 -1.94 -10.90
CA VAL A 138 -11.96 -0.67 -11.35
C VAL A 138 -11.12 -0.96 -12.59
N GLU A 139 -11.72 -0.89 -13.77
CA GLU A 139 -11.06 -1.22 -15.05
C GLU A 139 -9.98 -0.20 -15.49
N GLN A 140 -9.74 0.87 -14.71
CA GLN A 140 -8.74 1.89 -15.03
C GLN A 140 -8.10 2.49 -13.76
N ILE A 141 -7.52 1.62 -12.92
CA ILE A 141 -6.70 2.03 -11.78
C ILE A 141 -5.45 2.77 -12.30
N ARG A 142 -5.29 4.05 -11.95
CA ARG A 142 -4.14 4.89 -12.35
C ARG A 142 -3.13 5.13 -11.22
N ASP A 143 -3.53 4.78 -10.00
CA ASP A 143 -2.82 5.00 -8.73
C ASP A 143 -2.30 3.69 -8.14
N TYR A 144 -1.91 2.72 -8.97
CA TYR A 144 -1.32 1.44 -8.56
C TYR A 144 0.18 1.54 -8.23
N GLU A 145 0.79 2.68 -8.56
CA GLU A 145 2.14 3.06 -8.15
C GLU A 145 2.04 4.26 -7.22
N LEU A 146 2.79 4.21 -6.13
CA LEU A 146 2.90 5.33 -5.22
C LEU A 146 3.95 6.31 -5.76
N THR A 147 3.56 7.56 -5.97
CA THR A 147 4.50 8.60 -6.43
C THR A 147 5.73 8.65 -5.52
N HIS A 148 6.89 8.90 -6.13
CA HIS A 148 8.21 8.91 -5.49
C HIS A 148 8.76 7.54 -5.11
N GLU A 149 8.09 6.44 -5.42
CA GLU A 149 8.72 5.12 -5.40
C GLU A 149 9.39 4.83 -6.75
N GLU A 150 10.57 4.24 -6.70
CA GLU A 150 11.29 3.67 -7.83
C GLU A 150 11.25 2.15 -7.72
N GLU A 151 10.81 1.48 -8.79
CA GLU A 151 10.94 0.02 -8.91
C GLU A 151 12.37 -0.32 -9.29
N LEU A 152 13.09 -0.99 -8.40
CA LEU A 152 14.48 -1.43 -8.62
C LEU A 152 14.55 -2.84 -9.20
N PHE A 153 13.52 -3.65 -8.96
CA PHE A 153 13.43 -5.03 -9.42
C PHE A 153 11.97 -5.46 -9.47
N GLY A 154 11.63 -6.30 -10.44
CA GLY A 154 10.30 -6.89 -10.59
C GLY A 154 10.38 -8.25 -11.28
N SER A 155 9.81 -9.30 -10.65
CA SER A 155 9.82 -10.65 -11.21
C SER A 155 8.68 -11.53 -10.66
N PRO A 156 8.17 -12.52 -11.43
CA PRO A 156 7.19 -13.47 -10.92
C PRO A 156 7.78 -14.50 -9.95
N ILE A 157 7.13 -14.66 -8.80
CA ILE A 157 7.38 -15.71 -7.81
C ILE A 157 6.19 -16.67 -7.70
N LEU A 158 6.46 -17.91 -7.31
CA LEU A 158 5.46 -18.86 -6.83
C LEU A 158 5.34 -18.72 -5.31
N ASP A 159 4.13 -18.41 -4.85
CA ASP A 159 3.83 -18.13 -3.45
C ASP A 159 2.37 -18.52 -3.18
N ASP A 160 2.17 -19.47 -2.25
CA ASP A 160 0.88 -20.10 -1.92
C ASP A 160 0.14 -20.72 -3.12
N ASP A 161 0.85 -21.49 -3.97
CA ASP A 161 0.35 -22.07 -5.23
C ASP A 161 -0.11 -21.05 -6.30
N TYR A 162 0.05 -19.75 -6.03
CA TYR A 162 -0.24 -18.67 -6.96
C TYR A 162 1.04 -18.03 -7.51
N VAL A 163 0.95 -17.54 -8.74
CA VAL A 163 2.00 -16.68 -9.31
C VAL A 163 1.74 -15.25 -8.86
N HIS A 164 2.66 -14.70 -8.08
CA HIS A 164 2.66 -13.32 -7.64
C HIS A 164 3.77 -12.53 -8.33
N ALA A 165 3.55 -11.24 -8.55
CA ALA A 165 4.58 -10.32 -8.99
C ALA A 165 5.27 -9.73 -7.75
N LEU A 166 6.50 -10.15 -7.50
CA LEU A 166 7.37 -9.60 -6.47
C LEU A 166 8.10 -8.37 -7.01
N ARG A 167 8.10 -7.29 -6.24
CA ARG A 167 8.81 -6.05 -6.57
C ARG A 167 9.62 -5.53 -5.42
N VAL A 168 10.72 -4.85 -5.75
CA VAL A 168 11.55 -4.08 -4.83
C VAL A 168 11.33 -2.61 -5.14
N TYR A 169 10.82 -1.87 -4.16
CA TYR A 169 10.62 -0.42 -4.26
C TYR A 169 11.59 0.31 -3.35
N ARG A 170 12.09 1.44 -3.83
CA ARG A 170 12.80 2.45 -3.03
C ARG A 170 12.06 3.77 -3.07
N ASP A 171 11.74 4.29 -1.90
CA ASP A 171 11.20 5.64 -1.77
C ASP A 171 12.30 6.68 -2.02
N ARG A 172 12.19 7.48 -3.07
CA ARG A 172 13.19 8.48 -3.48
C ARG A 172 13.37 9.62 -2.47
N ILE A 173 12.44 9.78 -1.52
CA ILE A 173 12.48 10.88 -0.54
C ILE A 173 13.16 10.45 0.76
N THR A 174 12.77 9.28 1.29
CA THR A 174 13.24 8.75 2.58
C THR A 174 14.35 7.71 2.42
N GLY A 175 14.54 7.17 1.21
CA GLY A 175 15.45 6.07 0.93
C GLY A 175 14.95 4.71 1.43
N ALA A 176 13.74 4.63 2.02
CA ALA A 176 13.19 3.40 2.54
C ALA A 176 13.01 2.36 1.42
N VAL A 177 13.41 1.12 1.70
CA VAL A 177 13.33 0.00 0.76
C VAL A 177 12.30 -1.00 1.25
N ARG A 178 11.43 -1.45 0.36
CA ARG A 178 10.41 -2.44 0.67
C ARG A 178 10.25 -3.48 -0.44
N LEU A 179 9.80 -4.66 -0.03
CA LEU A 179 9.28 -5.70 -0.90
C LEU A 179 7.76 -5.57 -1.00
N GLN A 180 7.21 -5.90 -2.15
CA GLN A 180 5.77 -6.07 -2.34
C GLN A 180 5.49 -7.27 -3.23
N ALA A 181 4.67 -8.20 -2.75
CA ALA A 181 4.02 -9.18 -3.62
C ALA A 181 2.63 -8.68 -4.00
N SER A 182 2.25 -8.93 -5.24
CA SER A 182 0.96 -8.52 -5.79
C SER A 182 0.42 -9.58 -6.74
N VAL A 183 -0.89 -9.58 -6.96
CA VAL A 183 -1.53 -10.47 -7.93
C VAL A 183 -0.95 -10.22 -9.33
N HIS A 184 -0.47 -11.29 -9.98
CA HIS A 184 0.28 -11.20 -11.24
C HIS A 184 -0.63 -11.08 -12.48
N LYS A 185 -1.78 -11.77 -12.48
CA LYS A 185 -2.71 -11.89 -13.62
C LYS A 185 -4.16 -11.87 -13.14
N GLY A 186 -5.10 -11.68 -14.08
CA GLY A 186 -6.53 -11.62 -13.80
C GLY A 186 -7.04 -10.23 -13.45
N GLU A 187 -8.28 -10.14 -13.01
CA GLU A 187 -8.97 -8.87 -12.73
C GLU A 187 -8.35 -8.11 -11.56
N MET A 188 -7.83 -8.82 -10.57
CA MET A 188 -7.14 -8.24 -9.41
C MET A 188 -5.67 -7.92 -9.68
N LYS A 189 -5.19 -7.95 -10.92
CA LYS A 189 -3.77 -7.69 -11.25
C LYS A 189 -3.29 -6.40 -10.58
N ARG A 190 -2.11 -6.46 -9.94
CA ARG A 190 -1.48 -5.39 -9.13
C ARG A 190 -2.08 -5.15 -7.74
N ALA A 191 -3.15 -5.85 -7.34
CA ALA A 191 -3.61 -5.82 -5.96
C ALA A 191 -2.50 -6.31 -5.02
N PRO A 192 -2.13 -5.55 -3.99
CA PRO A 192 -1.12 -5.97 -3.01
C PRO A 192 -1.61 -7.20 -2.23
N VAL A 193 -0.74 -8.22 -2.12
CA VAL A 193 -0.96 -9.40 -1.29
C VAL A 193 -0.29 -9.21 0.06
N TRP A 194 0.99 -8.79 0.03
CA TRP A 194 1.74 -8.41 1.22
C TRP A 194 2.82 -7.39 0.88
N THR A 195 3.27 -6.64 1.89
CA THR A 195 4.46 -5.78 1.80
C THR A 195 5.34 -5.96 3.03
N ALA A 196 6.65 -5.73 2.89
CA ALA A 196 7.60 -5.80 3.99
C ALA A 196 8.73 -4.79 3.78
N PHE A 197 9.00 -3.96 4.78
CA PHE A 197 10.15 -3.07 4.77
C PHE A 197 11.42 -3.85 5.07
N ILE A 198 12.46 -3.60 4.27
CA ILE A 198 13.75 -4.31 4.33
C ILE A 198 14.95 -3.37 4.47
N THR A 199 14.73 -2.07 4.64
CA THR A 199 15.78 -1.03 4.71
C THR A 199 16.95 -1.39 5.63
N GLU A 200 16.66 -1.92 6.83
CA GLU A 200 17.71 -2.30 7.79
C GLU A 200 18.19 -3.74 7.58
N GLN A 201 17.33 -4.62 7.10
CA GLN A 201 17.63 -6.01 6.81
C GLN A 201 18.67 -6.13 5.70
N VAL A 202 18.58 -5.30 4.65
CA VAL A 202 19.54 -5.27 3.53
C VAL A 202 20.98 -5.07 4.01
N LYS A 203 21.18 -4.32 5.11
CA LYS A 203 22.51 -4.06 5.72
C LYS A 203 23.00 -5.22 6.61
N THR A 204 22.11 -6.14 6.97
CA THR A 204 22.39 -7.18 7.97
C THR A 204 22.99 -8.42 7.31
N ARG A 205 24.24 -8.77 7.62
CA ARG A 205 24.89 -9.95 7.03
C ARG A 205 24.07 -11.24 7.27
N GLY A 206 23.82 -11.98 6.20
CA GLY A 206 23.14 -13.29 6.26
C GLY A 206 21.61 -13.22 6.44
N TRP A 207 21.00 -12.05 6.25
CA TRP A 207 19.54 -11.90 6.18
C TRP A 207 18.94 -12.61 4.97
N ILE A 208 19.69 -12.67 3.86
CA ILE A 208 19.32 -13.28 2.59
C ILE A 208 20.27 -14.43 2.26
N ARG A 209 19.73 -15.52 1.70
CA ARG A 209 20.53 -16.67 1.24
C ARG A 209 19.85 -17.39 0.08
N MET A 210 20.56 -17.58 -1.02
CA MET A 210 20.15 -18.49 -2.10
C MET A 210 20.42 -19.94 -1.67
N VAL A 211 19.42 -20.82 -1.79
CA VAL A 211 19.50 -22.24 -1.38
C VAL A 211 19.23 -23.23 -2.51
N GLY A 212 18.92 -22.71 -3.69
CA GLY A 212 18.78 -23.44 -4.95
C GLY A 212 18.75 -22.43 -6.10
N PRO A 213 18.76 -22.89 -7.36
CA PRO A 213 18.85 -21.99 -8.51
C PRO A 213 17.71 -20.98 -8.58
N LYS A 214 16.52 -21.32 -8.04
CA LYS A 214 15.33 -20.47 -8.06
C LYS A 214 14.84 -20.06 -6.67
N VAL A 215 15.52 -20.49 -5.60
CA VAL A 215 14.96 -20.40 -4.24
C VAL A 215 15.86 -19.56 -3.35
N ILE A 216 15.28 -18.51 -2.78
CA ILE A 216 15.91 -17.57 -1.86
C ILE A 216 15.20 -17.62 -0.52
N LEU A 217 15.96 -17.61 0.57
CA LEU A 217 15.46 -17.53 1.93
C LEU A 217 15.77 -16.17 2.53
N LEU A 218 14.75 -15.54 3.13
CA LEU A 218 14.85 -14.29 3.87
C LEU A 218 14.61 -14.53 5.36
N ARG A 219 15.45 -13.94 6.22
CA ARG A 219 15.33 -13.98 7.67
C ARG A 219 14.65 -12.69 8.16
N GLU A 220 13.86 -12.82 9.22
CA GLU A 220 13.28 -11.68 9.94
C GLU A 220 12.46 -10.71 9.08
N LEU A 221 11.87 -11.22 7.99
CA LEU A 221 10.95 -10.45 7.16
C LEU A 221 9.65 -10.23 7.94
N ARG A 222 9.29 -8.97 8.18
CA ARG A 222 8.04 -8.58 8.82
C ARG A 222 7.05 -8.19 7.73
N GLN A 223 6.22 -9.15 7.34
CA GLN A 223 5.18 -8.93 6.33
C GLN A 223 3.93 -8.33 6.96
N THR A 224 3.35 -7.34 6.29
CA THR A 224 1.96 -6.94 6.44
C THR A 224 1.18 -7.56 5.30
N ILE A 225 0.18 -8.40 5.64
CA ILE A 225 -0.65 -9.15 4.70
C ILE A 225 -1.98 -8.42 4.50
N PHE A 226 -2.45 -8.33 3.25
CA PHE A 226 -3.67 -7.60 2.87
C PHE A 226 -4.72 -8.48 2.16
N THR A 227 -4.41 -9.75 1.92
CA THR A 227 -5.31 -10.71 1.29
C THR A 227 -6.09 -11.51 2.33
N SER A 228 -6.93 -12.43 1.86
CA SER A 228 -7.77 -13.36 2.62
C SER A 228 -7.02 -14.06 3.77
N SER A 229 -7.78 -14.43 4.80
CA SER A 229 -7.25 -15.02 6.05
C SER A 229 -6.63 -16.41 5.90
N ASP A 230 -6.87 -17.07 4.77
CA ASP A 230 -6.31 -18.38 4.42
C ASP A 230 -4.91 -18.29 3.78
N TYR A 231 -4.49 -17.10 3.32
CA TYR A 231 -3.16 -16.92 2.74
C TYR A 231 -2.06 -17.18 3.79
N THR A 232 -1.18 -18.12 3.46
CA THR A 232 -0.08 -18.51 4.35
C THR A 232 1.26 -18.29 3.64
N PRO A 233 2.03 -17.26 4.01
CA PRO A 233 3.33 -17.02 3.39
C PRO A 233 4.24 -18.26 3.51
N PRO A 234 4.85 -18.74 2.41
CA PRO A 234 5.76 -19.88 2.42
C PRO A 234 6.93 -19.65 3.37
N LYS A 235 6.99 -20.47 4.43
CA LYS A 235 8.04 -20.42 5.44
C LYS A 235 8.70 -21.78 5.58
N THR A 236 10.00 -21.78 5.85
CA THR A 236 10.70 -22.99 6.26
C THR A 236 10.34 -23.37 7.69
N ASN A 237 10.67 -24.60 8.11
CA ASN A 237 10.52 -25.05 9.51
C ASN A 237 11.26 -24.16 10.52
N ARG A 238 12.20 -23.32 10.06
CA ARG A 238 12.93 -22.34 10.90
C ARG A 238 12.34 -20.93 10.84
N GLY A 239 11.15 -20.77 10.25
CA GLY A 239 10.47 -19.48 10.11
C GLY A 239 11.08 -18.53 9.07
N GLN A 240 12.00 -19.00 8.22
CA GLN A 240 12.57 -18.19 7.14
C GLN A 240 11.57 -18.09 5.99
N HIS A 241 11.39 -16.90 5.43
CA HIS A 241 10.50 -16.70 4.29
C HIS A 241 11.16 -17.25 3.04
N ARG A 242 10.41 -18.03 2.27
CA ARG A 242 10.89 -18.67 1.05
C ARG A 242 10.32 -17.92 -0.15
N LEU A 243 11.21 -17.37 -0.97
CA LEU A 243 10.88 -16.83 -2.29
C LEU A 243 11.29 -17.85 -3.34
N GLU A 244 10.34 -18.31 -4.14
CA GLU A 244 10.57 -19.22 -5.26
C GLU A 244 10.33 -18.48 -6.58
N PHE A 245 11.39 -18.21 -7.32
CA PHE A 245 11.34 -17.50 -8.59
C PHE A 245 10.98 -18.42 -9.75
N SER A 246 10.45 -17.85 -10.82
CA SER A 246 10.10 -18.60 -12.03
C SER A 246 11.33 -19.11 -12.78
N SER A 247 12.42 -18.35 -12.78
CA SER A 247 13.69 -18.68 -13.43
C SER A 247 14.91 -18.48 -12.51
N PRO A 248 16.06 -19.12 -12.79
CA PRO A 248 17.28 -18.86 -12.04
C PRO A 248 17.81 -17.44 -12.25
N GLU A 249 17.68 -16.90 -13.46
CA GLU A 249 18.12 -15.55 -13.81
C GLU A 249 17.37 -14.50 -12.98
N ASP A 250 16.08 -14.72 -12.73
CA ASP A 250 15.27 -13.86 -11.85
C ASP A 250 15.80 -13.87 -10.40
N ALA A 251 16.17 -15.04 -9.88
CA ALA A 251 16.71 -15.17 -8.53
C ALA A 251 18.10 -14.52 -8.41
N GLU A 252 18.95 -14.69 -9.41
CA GLU A 252 20.25 -14.02 -9.50
C GLU A 252 20.09 -12.49 -9.59
N GLY A 253 19.18 -12.01 -10.43
CA GLY A 253 18.85 -10.59 -10.55
C GLY A 253 18.40 -10.00 -9.21
N PHE A 254 17.55 -10.71 -8.46
CA PHE A 254 17.13 -10.28 -7.13
C PHE A 254 18.31 -10.16 -6.17
N ILE A 255 19.23 -11.15 -6.14
CA ILE A 255 20.44 -11.09 -5.31
C ILE A 255 21.32 -9.90 -5.70
N SER A 256 21.51 -9.64 -7.00
CA SER A 256 22.30 -8.49 -7.47
C SER A 256 21.71 -7.17 -6.96
N THR A 257 20.40 -6.97 -7.11
CA THR A 257 19.71 -5.78 -6.60
C THR A 257 19.88 -5.62 -5.09
N MET A 258 19.79 -6.72 -4.32
CA MET A 258 20.02 -6.66 -2.86
C MET A 258 21.47 -6.32 -2.50
N ALA A 259 22.45 -6.80 -3.28
CA ALA A 259 23.85 -6.49 -3.08
C ALA A 259 24.18 -5.03 -3.39
N GLU A 260 23.63 -4.48 -4.48
CA GLU A 260 23.75 -3.07 -4.85
C GLU A 260 23.19 -2.16 -3.76
N LEU A 261 21.98 -2.46 -3.27
CA LEU A 261 21.36 -1.72 -2.16
C LEU A 261 22.18 -1.78 -0.86
N ALA A 262 22.82 -2.92 -0.57
CA ALA A 262 23.70 -3.05 0.59
C ALA A 262 24.99 -2.24 0.44
N ALA A 263 25.53 -2.12 -0.78
CA ALA A 263 26.73 -1.35 -1.07
C ALA A 263 26.48 0.17 -0.97
N GLU A 264 25.32 0.65 -1.43
CA GLU A 264 24.97 2.08 -1.35
C GLU A 264 24.77 2.59 0.09
N GLY A 265 24.41 1.72 1.03
CA GLY A 265 24.26 2.04 2.46
C GLY A 265 25.58 2.15 3.23
N GLY A 266 26.69 1.73 2.63
CA GLY A 266 28.04 1.89 3.16
C GLY A 266 28.70 3.10 2.53
N VAL A 267 29.12 4.07 3.36
CA VAL A 267 29.98 5.18 2.92
C VAL A 267 31.19 4.61 2.18
N VAL A 268 31.24 4.82 0.86
CA VAL A 268 32.43 4.59 0.05
C VAL A 268 33.43 5.67 0.43
N TYR A 269 34.33 5.37 1.37
CA TYR A 269 35.57 6.12 1.48
C TYR A 269 36.41 5.79 0.26
N ILE A 270 36.45 6.69 -0.72
CA ILE A 270 37.51 6.68 -1.72
C ILE A 270 38.76 7.18 -1.01
N SER A 271 39.58 6.25 -0.50
CA SER A 271 40.94 6.52 -0.08
C SER A 271 41.88 6.27 -1.26
N THR A 272 42.23 7.36 -1.96
CA THR A 272 43.57 7.88 -2.31
C THR A 272 43.44 8.80 -3.51
#